data_AF-A0A5D3A3P6-F1
#
_entry.id   AF-A0A5D3A3P6-F1
#
_cell.length_a   1.000
_cell.length_b   1.000
_cell.length_c   1.000
_cell.angle_alpha   90.00
_cell.angle_beta   90.00
_cell.angle_gamma   90.00
#
_symmetry.space_group_name_H-M   'P 1'
#
loop_
_entity.id
_entity.type
_entity.pdbx_description
1 polymer ?
#
loop_
_entity_poly.entity_id
_entity_poly.type
_entity_poly.pdbx_seq_one_letter_code
_entity_poly.pdbx_strand_id
1 'polypeptide(L)'
;MLMIYLTSMMAYTQIHIDSPITYRNSPFYNDINGVGPMYVEGGESVAKSDAKSKCCNNHPELGKCIPGEDDNPDKDGKCWNYCIADYERGGVCKLMSDGHHKCHCAC
;
A
#
# COMPACT_ATOMS: atom_id res chain seq x y z
N MET A 1 40.32 -33.96 11.77
CA MET A 1 39.64 -33.26 12.88
C MET A 1 39.73 -31.78 12.57
N LEU A 2 39.00 -31.23 11.60
CA LEU A 2 37.56 -30.94 11.60
C LEU A 2 37.14 -30.09 12.81
N MET A 3 36.50 -28.94 12.51
CA MET A 3 35.82 -27.97 13.40
C MET A 3 36.59 -26.70 13.76
N ILE A 4 36.46 -25.66 12.92
CA ILE A 4 35.85 -24.35 13.28
C ILE A 4 35.92 -23.39 12.09
N TYR A 5 34.94 -23.51 11.20
CA TYR A 5 34.74 -22.65 10.03
C TYR A 5 33.62 -21.62 10.30
N LEU A 6 33.50 -21.09 11.53
CA LEU A 6 32.27 -20.41 11.97
C LEU A 6 32.51 -19.27 12.98
N THR A 7 33.29 -18.26 12.60
CA THR A 7 33.16 -16.92 13.19
C THR A 7 33.16 -15.86 12.10
N SER A 8 31.95 -15.66 11.58
CA SER A 8 31.38 -14.43 11.04
C SER A 8 32.30 -13.20 11.13
N MET A 9 32.81 -12.77 9.99
CA MET A 9 33.46 -11.47 9.77
C MET A 9 32.47 -10.35 10.08
N MET A 10 32.50 -9.88 11.32
CA MET A 10 31.94 -8.59 11.70
C MET A 10 32.96 -7.50 11.32
N ALA A 11 32.42 -6.40 10.81
CA ALA A 11 33.09 -5.12 10.57
C ALA A 11 33.98 -5.08 9.31
N TYR A 12 34.01 -4.03 8.48
CA TYR A 12 33.29 -2.76 8.41
C TYR A 12 33.96 -2.08 7.21
N THR A 13 33.34 -2.11 6.04
CA THR A 13 33.89 -1.42 4.86
C THR A 13 33.06 -0.17 4.62
N GLN A 14 33.57 0.95 5.12
CA GLN A 14 33.12 2.31 4.78
C GLN A 14 33.31 2.55 3.29
N ILE A 15 32.24 2.90 2.59
CA ILE A 15 32.33 3.54 1.29
C ILE A 15 31.89 4.99 1.49
N HIS A 16 32.88 5.89 1.54
CA HIS A 16 32.70 7.30 1.32
C HIS A 16 32.38 7.53 -0.17
N ILE A 17 31.31 8.24 -0.48
CA ILE A 17 31.10 8.89 -1.77
C ILE A 17 30.75 10.36 -1.48
N ASP A 18 31.74 11.23 -1.61
CA ASP A 18 31.58 12.67 -1.73
C ASP A 18 31.11 13.02 -3.16
N SER A 19 29.85 13.41 -3.34
CA SER A 19 29.41 14.53 -4.20
C SER A 19 27.89 14.63 -4.36
N PRO A 20 27.35 15.85 -4.64
CA PRO A 20 25.95 16.19 -4.46
C PRO A 20 25.13 16.04 -5.75
N ILE A 21 24.04 15.27 -5.72
CA ILE A 21 23.01 15.29 -6.78
C ILE A 21 21.64 15.23 -6.12
N THR A 22 20.87 16.30 -6.30
CA THR A 22 19.45 16.41 -5.95
C THR A 22 18.64 15.30 -6.64
N TYR A 23 18.09 14.34 -5.89
CA TYR A 23 16.90 13.58 -6.32
C TYR A 23 15.74 13.82 -5.36
N ARG A 24 15.05 14.91 -5.69
CA ARG A 24 13.84 15.43 -5.06
C ARG A 24 12.64 14.72 -5.68
N ASN A 25 12.38 13.44 -5.37
CA ASN A 25 11.15 12.71 -5.77
C ASN A 25 10.95 11.40 -4.98
N SER A 26 10.63 11.48 -3.68
CA SER A 26 10.07 10.35 -2.92
C SER A 26 8.89 10.86 -2.10
N PRO A 27 7.63 10.46 -2.34
CA PRO A 27 6.46 11.15 -1.79
C PRO A 27 5.93 10.49 -0.50
N PHE A 28 6.79 9.87 0.29
CA PHE A 28 6.41 9.37 1.62
C PHE A 28 7.34 9.98 2.67
N TYR A 29 6.94 11.16 3.16
CA TYR A 29 6.91 11.62 4.57
C TYR A 29 7.05 13.14 4.64
N ASN A 30 5.98 13.82 5.07
CA ASN A 30 5.92 14.59 6.33
C ASN A 30 4.70 15.53 6.32
N ASP A 31 3.71 15.20 7.15
CA ASP A 31 2.84 16.20 7.76
C ASP A 31 3.64 16.92 8.85
N ILE A 32 3.88 18.22 8.71
CA ILE A 32 4.10 19.10 9.86
C ILE A 32 3.71 20.54 9.50
N ASN A 33 2.50 20.91 9.92
CA ASN A 33 2.06 22.25 10.36
C ASN A 33 2.58 23.48 9.59
N GLY A 34 1.69 24.15 8.85
CA GLY A 34 1.89 25.57 8.57
C GLY A 34 0.97 26.17 7.52
N VAL A 35 -0.06 26.90 7.98
CA VAL A 35 -0.69 28.05 7.29
C VAL A 35 -1.55 27.69 6.07
N GLY A 36 -2.88 27.68 6.27
CA GLY A 36 -3.81 28.01 5.16
C GLY A 36 -3.84 29.53 4.91
N PRO A 37 -4.70 30.09 4.05
CA PRO A 37 -5.49 29.50 2.96
C PRO A 37 -5.18 30.19 1.61
N MET A 38 -5.30 29.51 0.47
CA MET A 38 -5.57 30.20 -0.80
C MET A 38 -6.42 29.33 -1.72
N TYR A 39 -7.66 29.78 -1.91
CA TYR A 39 -8.52 29.45 -3.03
C TYR A 39 -7.74 29.70 -4.33
N VAL A 40 -7.69 28.70 -5.21
CA VAL A 40 -7.38 28.92 -6.62
C VAL A 40 -8.44 28.19 -7.42
N GLU A 41 -9.18 28.99 -8.19
CA GLU A 41 -10.19 28.55 -9.14
C GLU A 41 -9.68 27.45 -10.07
N GLY A 42 -10.61 26.58 -10.49
CA GLY A 42 -10.52 25.96 -11.81
C GLY A 42 -9.67 24.70 -11.89
N GLY A 43 -9.87 23.77 -10.96
CA GLY A 43 -9.65 22.35 -11.23
C GLY A 43 -10.96 21.65 -10.96
N GLU A 44 -11.68 21.29 -12.01
CA GLU A 44 -12.89 20.48 -11.94
C GLU A 44 -12.61 19.29 -11.03
N SER A 45 -13.11 19.36 -9.79
CA SER A 45 -13.31 18.16 -8.99
C SER A 45 -14.38 17.41 -9.76
N VAL A 46 -13.93 16.59 -10.72
CA VAL A 46 -14.73 15.53 -11.28
C VAL A 46 -15.01 14.67 -10.07
N ALA A 47 -16.10 15.01 -9.38
CA ALA A 47 -16.73 14.17 -8.39
C ALA A 47 -16.90 12.84 -9.11
N LYS A 48 -15.99 11.91 -8.80
CA LYS A 48 -16.08 10.53 -9.26
C LYS A 48 -17.47 10.13 -8.79
N SER A 49 -18.36 10.01 -9.77
CA SER A 49 -19.79 9.73 -9.66
C SER A 49 -20.11 8.96 -8.39
N ASP A 50 -21.20 9.33 -7.72
CA ASP A 50 -21.80 8.71 -6.52
C ASP A 50 -22.17 7.22 -6.67
N ALA A 51 -21.41 6.43 -7.42
CA ALA A 51 -21.18 5.03 -7.16
C ALA A 51 -20.55 4.91 -5.77
N LYS A 52 -21.38 5.00 -4.72
CA LYS A 52 -21.13 4.64 -3.32
C LYS A 52 -19.74 3.99 -3.18
N SER A 53 -18.71 4.80 -2.91
CA SER A 53 -17.34 4.43 -3.30
C SER A 53 -16.95 3.08 -2.74
N LYS A 54 -16.60 2.12 -3.62
CA LYS A 54 -16.17 0.78 -3.20
C LYS A 54 -14.97 0.82 -2.24
N CYS A 55 -14.12 1.85 -2.36
CA CYS A 55 -12.98 2.05 -1.46
C CYS A 55 -13.41 2.23 0.00
N CYS A 56 -12.53 1.85 0.91
CA CYS A 56 -12.74 1.92 2.36
C CYS A 56 -13.94 1.10 2.88
N ASN A 57 -14.46 0.18 2.08
CA ASN A 57 -15.63 -0.63 2.44
C ASN A 57 -15.33 -2.13 2.36
N ASN A 58 -16.06 -2.89 3.18
CA ASN A 58 -16.07 -4.35 3.09
C ASN A 58 -17.09 -4.78 2.04
N HIS A 59 -16.76 -5.82 1.27
CA HIS A 59 -17.60 -6.36 0.21
C HIS A 59 -18.02 -7.81 0.52
N PRO A 60 -19.00 -8.03 1.42
CA PRO A 60 -19.46 -9.37 1.78
C PRO A 60 -20.10 -10.14 0.61
N GLU A 61 -20.56 -9.44 -0.44
CA GLU A 61 -21.10 -10.02 -1.67
C GLU A 61 -20.08 -10.86 -2.44
N LEU A 62 -18.77 -10.65 -2.20
CA LEU A 62 -17.69 -11.47 -2.76
C LEU A 62 -17.48 -12.78 -1.99
N GLY A 63 -18.17 -12.97 -0.86
CA GLY A 63 -18.00 -14.12 0.02
C GLY A 63 -16.71 -14.09 0.83
N LYS A 64 -16.35 -15.25 1.39
CA LYS A 64 -15.10 -15.43 2.12
C LYS A 64 -13.89 -15.28 1.19
N CYS A 65 -12.76 -14.92 1.77
CA CYS A 65 -11.48 -14.85 1.04
C CYS A 65 -10.36 -15.56 1.82
N ILE A 66 -9.28 -15.88 1.11
CA ILE A 66 -8.06 -16.49 1.62
C ILE A 66 -6.93 -15.44 1.58
N PRO A 67 -6.32 -15.10 2.72
CA PRO A 67 -5.16 -14.20 2.76
C PRO A 67 -3.97 -14.74 1.96
N GLY A 68 -3.33 -13.88 1.16
CA GLY A 68 -2.19 -14.19 0.30
C GLY A 68 -2.56 -14.80 -1.06
N GLU A 69 -3.84 -15.16 -1.27
CA GLU A 69 -4.37 -15.64 -2.56
C GLU A 69 -5.34 -14.63 -3.14
N ASP A 70 -6.43 -14.32 -2.43
CA ASP A 70 -7.50 -13.46 -2.95
C ASP A 70 -7.13 -11.97 -2.96
N ASP A 71 -6.12 -11.55 -2.22
CA ASP A 71 -5.59 -10.18 -2.21
C ASP A 71 -4.26 -10.03 -2.96
N ASN A 72 -3.86 -11.06 -3.69
CA ASN A 72 -2.58 -11.07 -4.40
C ASN A 72 -2.71 -10.51 -5.83
N PRO A 73 -1.99 -9.45 -6.19
CA PRO A 73 -1.99 -8.88 -7.55
C PRO A 73 -1.43 -9.83 -8.61
N ASP A 74 -0.50 -10.71 -8.24
CA ASP A 74 0.20 -11.61 -9.17
C ASP A 74 -0.55 -12.93 -9.42
N LYS A 75 -1.62 -13.19 -8.66
CA LYS A 75 -2.40 -14.43 -8.71
C LYS A 75 -3.86 -14.22 -9.08
N ASP A 76 -4.19 -13.09 -9.71
CA ASP A 76 -5.57 -12.72 -10.03
C ASP A 76 -6.50 -12.75 -8.82
N GLY A 77 -6.01 -12.32 -7.66
CA GLY A 77 -6.73 -12.37 -6.40
C GLY A 77 -8.10 -11.67 -6.52
N LYS A 78 -9.18 -12.34 -6.13
CA LYS A 78 -10.55 -11.82 -6.25
C LYS A 78 -10.74 -10.46 -5.57
N CYS A 79 -10.25 -10.30 -4.35
CA CYS A 79 -10.32 -9.03 -3.62
C CYS A 79 -9.49 -7.95 -4.31
N TRP A 80 -8.29 -8.29 -4.80
CA TRP A 80 -7.46 -7.38 -5.56
C TRP A 80 -8.17 -6.90 -6.82
N ASN A 81 -8.59 -7.83 -7.67
CA ASN A 81 -9.20 -7.59 -8.97
C ASN A 81 -10.53 -6.83 -8.88
N TYR A 82 -11.35 -7.11 -7.86
CA TYR A 82 -12.60 -6.40 -7.67
C TYR A 82 -12.37 -4.91 -7.35
N CYS A 83 -11.34 -4.61 -6.55
CA CYS A 83 -11.09 -3.27 -6.06
C CYS A 83 -10.20 -2.44 -7.01
N ILE A 84 -9.29 -3.08 -7.75
CA ILE A 84 -8.35 -2.40 -8.66
C ILE A 84 -9.08 -1.68 -9.81
N ALA A 85 -10.23 -2.20 -10.23
CA ALA A 85 -11.05 -1.62 -11.29
C ALA A 85 -11.47 -0.17 -11.00
N ASP A 86 -11.68 0.16 -9.72
CA ASP A 86 -12.12 1.48 -9.29
C ASP A 86 -11.05 2.24 -8.47
N TYR A 87 -10.02 1.53 -7.99
CA TYR A 87 -9.03 2.06 -7.05
C TYR A 87 -7.65 1.40 -7.16
N GLU A 88 -6.61 2.17 -7.55
CA GLU A 88 -5.25 1.69 -7.86
C GLU A 88 -4.53 0.93 -6.72
N ARG A 89 -5.02 1.04 -5.48
CA ARG A 89 -4.46 0.30 -4.33
C ARG A 89 -4.99 -1.14 -4.19
N GLY A 90 -6.00 -1.53 -4.98
CA GLY A 90 -6.60 -2.86 -4.92
C GLY A 90 -7.35 -3.14 -3.62
N GLY A 91 -7.47 -4.41 -3.27
CA GLY A 91 -8.25 -4.89 -2.14
C GLY A 91 -7.55 -6.00 -1.37
N VAL A 92 -7.83 -6.06 -0.07
CA VAL A 92 -7.19 -6.98 0.89
C VAL A 92 -8.18 -7.99 1.45
N CYS A 93 -7.67 -9.15 1.86
CA CYS A 93 -8.47 -10.17 2.54
C CYS A 93 -8.44 -9.95 4.06
N LYS A 94 -9.36 -9.12 4.56
CA LYS A 94 -9.37 -8.62 5.95
C LYS A 94 -10.03 -9.60 6.92
N LEU A 95 -9.36 -9.90 8.03
CA LEU A 95 -9.95 -10.59 9.18
C LEU A 95 -10.94 -9.67 9.90
N MET A 96 -12.17 -10.14 10.06
CA MET A 96 -13.25 -9.44 10.75
C MET A 96 -13.28 -9.83 12.23
N SER A 97 -13.97 -9.04 13.06
CA SER A 97 -14.07 -9.24 14.51
C SER A 97 -14.78 -10.54 14.91
N ASP A 98 -15.61 -11.10 14.02
CA ASP A 98 -16.30 -12.38 14.17
C ASP A 98 -15.50 -13.58 13.63
N GLY A 99 -14.23 -13.35 13.24
CA GLY A 99 -13.28 -14.40 12.89
C GLY A 99 -13.33 -14.90 11.46
N HIS A 100 -14.22 -14.38 10.60
CA HIS A 100 -14.16 -14.66 9.16
C HIS A 100 -13.37 -13.61 8.40
N HIS A 101 -12.93 -13.97 7.20
CA HIS A 101 -12.29 -13.04 6.27
C HIS A 101 -13.28 -12.50 5.24
N LYS A 102 -13.15 -11.21 4.90
CA LYS A 102 -13.91 -10.53 3.85
C LYS A 102 -12.99 -9.66 3.01
N CYS A 103 -13.31 -9.53 1.73
CA CYS A 103 -12.63 -8.55 0.88
C CYS A 103 -12.93 -7.13 1.38
N HIS A 104 -11.88 -6.31 1.46
CA HIS A 104 -11.95 -4.90 1.81
C HIS A 104 -11.15 -4.09 0.77
N CYS A 105 -11.80 -3.16 0.09
CA CYS A 105 -11.07 -2.28 -0.84
C CYS A 105 -10.30 -1.23 -0.04
N ALA A 106 -9.02 -1.03 -0.39
CA ALA A 106 -8.14 -0.13 0.34
C ALA A 106 -8.63 1.33 0.28
N CYS A 107 -8.22 2.09 1.30
CA CYS A 107 -8.16 3.55 1.29
C CYS A 107 -6.76 3.99 0.87
#